data_AF-A0A934EJE7-F1
#
_entry.id   AF-A0A934EJE7-F1
#
_cell.length_a   1.000
_cell.length_b   1.000
_cell.length_c   1.000
_cell.angle_alpha   90.00
_cell.angle_beta   90.00
_cell.angle_gamma   90.00
#
_symmetry.space_group_name_H-M   'P 1'
#
loop_
_entity.id
_entity.type
_entity.pdbx_description
1 polymer ?
#
loop_
_entity_poly.entity_id
_entity_poly.type
_entity_poly.pdbx_seq_one_letter_code
_entity_poly.pdbx_strand_id
1 'polypeptide(L)' 'LSIRANGVTKANGQVGQTVMVTNLDSGRELRAKVVAPSLVEVEF' A
#
# COMPACT_ATOMS: atom_id res chain seq x y z
N LEU A 1 5.96 11.11 12.76
CA LEU A 1 6.64 10.99 11.46
C LEU A 1 5.60 10.51 10.45
N SER A 2 5.31 11.26 9.39
CA SER A 2 4.39 10.82 8.32
C SER A 2 5.21 10.58 7.07
N ILE A 3 5.20 9.36 6.55
CA ILE A 3 5.91 8.98 5.32
C ILE A 3 4.85 8.71 4.26
N ARG A 4 4.91 9.44 3.15
CA ARG A 4 4.09 9.19 1.97
C ARG A 4 5.00 8.67 0.87
N ALA A 5 4.58 7.59 0.23
CA ALA A 5 5.28 7.02 -0.90
C ALA A 5 4.26 6.50 -1.91
N ASN A 6 4.62 6.54 -3.19
CA ASN A 6 3.80 6.00 -4.24
C ASN A 6 4.13 4.52 -4.43
N GLY A 7 3.10 3.72 -4.67
CA GLY A 7 3.27 2.30 -4.90
C GLY A 7 2.22 1.76 -5.85
N VAL A 8 2.54 0.61 -6.45
CA VAL A 8 1.63 -0.13 -7.31
C VAL A 8 1.19 -1.40 -6.59
N THR A 9 -0.12 -1.62 -6.52
CA THR A 9 -0.70 -2.85 -6.00
C THR A 9 -0.57 -3.95 -7.05
N LYS A 10 -0.12 -5.15 -6.65
CA LYS A 10 -0.02 -6.30 -7.57
C LYS A 10 -1.37 -6.95 -7.93
N ALA A 11 -2.43 -6.59 -7.21
CA ALA A 11 -3.79 -7.09 -7.40
C ALA A 11 -4.82 -6.02 -7.04
N ASN A 12 -6.05 -6.19 -7.53
CA ASN A 12 -7.19 -5.40 -7.06
C ASN A 12 -7.43 -5.68 -5.57
N GLY A 13 -7.79 -4.64 -4.82
CA GLY A 13 -8.10 -4.76 -3.39
C GLY A 13 -9.37 -3.99 -3.03
N GLN A 14 -10.18 -4.58 -2.17
CA GLN A 14 -11.35 -3.92 -1.58
C GLN A 14 -10.98 -3.26 -0.25
N VAL A 15 -11.72 -2.22 0.14
CA VAL A 15 -11.56 -1.59 1.45
C VAL A 15 -11.64 -2.66 2.55
N GLY A 16 -10.66 -2.63 3.47
CA GLY A 16 -10.51 -3.60 4.54
C GLY A 16 -9.59 -4.78 4.22
N GLN A 17 -9.28 -5.05 2.95
CA GLN A 17 -8.34 -6.10 2.57
C GLN A 17 -6.88 -5.66 2.72
N THR A 18 -6.02 -6.62 3.03
CA THR A 18 -4.57 -6.44 2.96
C THR A 18 -4.07 -6.79 1.57
N VAL A 19 -3.32 -5.89 0.95
CA VAL A 19 -2.71 -6.04 -0.38
C VAL A 19 -1.20 -5.91 -0.29
N MET A 20 -0.51 -6.41 -1.32
CA MET A 20 0.93 -6.24 -1.48
C MET A 20 1.21 -5.04 -2.40
N VAL A 21 2.06 -4.14 -1.93
CA VAL A 21 2.39 -2.87 -2.59
C VAL A 21 3.90 -2.81 -2.78
N THR A 22 4.32 -2.58 -4.03
CA THR A 22 5.73 -2.27 -4.30
C THR A 22 5.93 -0.78 -4.19
N ASN A 23 6.79 -0.36 -3.25
CA ASN A 23 7.20 1.03 -3.08
C ASN A 23 8.16 1.40 -4.22
N LEU A 24 7.82 2.44 -4.98
CA LEU A 24 8.58 2.81 -6.20
C LEU A 24 9.92 3.48 -5.88
N ASP A 25 10.05 4.13 -4.73
CA ASP A 25 11.28 4.83 -4.34
C ASP A 25 12.38 3.86 -3.87
N SER A 26 11.98 2.78 -3.19
CA SER A 26 12.90 1.83 -2.55
C SER A 26 12.92 0.44 -3.17
N GLY A 27 11.96 0.12 -4.05
CA GLY A 27 11.76 -1.22 -4.60
C GLY A 27 11.26 -2.26 -3.59
N ARG A 28 10.99 -1.88 -2.33
CA ARG A 28 10.55 -2.80 -1.28
C ARG A 28 9.09 -3.18 -1.46
N GLU A 29 8.77 -4.42 -1.09
CA GLU A 29 7.40 -4.91 -1.00
C GLU A 29 6.87 -4.72 0.42
N LEU A 30 5.67 -4.16 0.52
CA LEU A 30 4.99 -3.85 1.77
C LEU A 30 3.61 -4.50 1.76
N ARG A 31 3.17 -4.96 2.94
CA ARG A 31 1.76 -5.32 3.16
C ARG A 31 1.04 -4.07 3.66
N ALA A 32 -0.05 -3.71 3.01
CA ALA A 32 -0.82 -2.52 3.34
C ALA A 32 -2.31 -2.84 3.33
N LYS A 33 -3.09 -2.19 4.19
CA LYS A 33 -4.55 -2.30 4.22
C LYS A 33 -5.15 -1.25 3.29
N VAL A 34 -6.09 -1.65 2.44
CA VAL A 34 -6.86 -0.70 1.63
C VAL A 34 -7.83 0.04 2.55
N VAL A 35 -7.70 1.37 2.61
CA VAL A 35 -8.54 2.21 3.50
C VAL A 35 -9.50 3.11 2.70
N ALA A 36 -9.17 3.41 1.44
CA ALA A 36 -10.05 4.11 0.51
C ALA A 36 -9.61 3.81 -0.95
N PRO A 37 -10.39 4.20 -1.98
CA PRO A 37 -9.95 4.10 -3.36
C PRO A 37 -8.59 4.78 -3.55
N SER A 38 -7.64 4.07 -4.16
CA SER A 38 -6.27 4.52 -4.39
C SER A 38 -5.48 4.92 -3.14
N LEU A 39 -5.94 4.54 -1.94
CA LEU A 39 -5.25 4.81 -0.67
C LEU A 39 -5.09 3.53 0.16
N VAL A 40 -3.86 3.28 0.56
CA VAL A 40 -3.47 2.16 1.40
C VAL A 40 -2.68 2.66 2.60
N GLU A 41 -2.82 1.97 3.72
CA GLU A 41 -2.10 2.26 4.96
C GLU A 41 -1.21 1.08 5.33
N VAL A 42 0.04 1.38 5.65
CA VAL A 42 1.02 0.39 6.13
C VAL A 42 1.04 0.49 7.65
N GLU A 43 0.68 -0.59 8.34
CA GLU A 43 0.88 -0.68 9.78
C GLU A 43 2.36 -1.00 10.07
N PHE A 44 2.95 -0.27 11.01
CA PHE A 44 4.29 -0.49 11.56
C PHE A 44 4.18 -0.98 13.00
#